data_AF-A0A7C0Z3G4-F1
#
_entry.id   AF-A0A7C0Z3G4-F1
#
_cell.length_a   1.000
_cell.length_b   1.000
_cell.length_c   1.000
_cell.angle_alpha   90.00
_cell.angle_beta   90.00
_cell.angle_gamma   90.00
#
_symmetry.space_group_name_H-M   'P 1'
#
loop_
_entity.id
_entity.type
_entity.pdbx_description
1 polymer ?
#
loop_
_entity_poly.entity_id
_entity_poly.type
_entity_poly.pdbx_seq_one_letter_code
_entity_poly.pdbx_strand_id
1 'polypeptide(L)'
;TVVQLDAHRDLVKREKEKYAHNTWAYYAINQGFKLVQIGARSWDEQEERHKRKFSITDSLKNVKEPVYLTIDMDVFDPSYAPETGFHEPGGLTPREVFKIIDRVFKKKVIGMDVMELSSKILNTPTSSLAARTILRALSNLV
;
A
#
# COMPACT_ATOMS: atom_id res chain seq x y z
N THR A 1 8.47 10.30 -3.40
CA THR A 1 7.09 9.83 -3.55
C THR A 1 6.86 8.64 -2.65
N VAL A 2 5.69 8.56 -2.01
CA VAL A 2 5.22 7.35 -1.36
C VAL A 2 4.37 6.57 -2.37
N VAL A 3 4.71 5.30 -2.60
CA VAL A 3 3.89 4.37 -3.37
C VAL A 3 3.21 3.45 -2.36
N GLN A 4 1.89 3.52 -2.30
CA GLN A 4 1.05 2.72 -1.41
C GLN A 4 0.34 1.65 -2.22
N LEU A 5 0.55 0.39 -1.85
CA LEU A 5 -0.21 -0.75 -2.33
C LEU A 5 -1.19 -1.14 -1.23
N ASP A 6 -2.49 -0.95 -1.46
CA ASP A 6 -3.49 -1.01 -0.38
C ASP A 6 -4.91 -1.17 -0.97
N ALA A 7 -5.82 -1.83 -0.26
CA ALA A 7 -7.24 -1.81 -0.60
C ALA A 7 -7.95 -0.51 -0.22
N HIS A 8 -7.44 0.17 0.81
CA HIS A 8 -7.93 1.41 1.37
C HIS A 8 -7.08 2.60 0.90
N ARG A 9 -7.59 3.81 1.15
CA ARG A 9 -6.85 5.03 0.81
C ARG A 9 -6.15 5.64 2.01
N ASP A 10 -6.57 5.32 3.22
CA ASP A 10 -6.05 5.93 4.46
C ASP A 10 -6.02 7.46 4.44
N LEU A 11 -6.97 8.05 3.71
CA LEU A 11 -7.07 9.50 3.50
C LEU A 11 -8.03 10.16 4.48
N VAL A 12 -8.42 9.46 5.56
CA VAL A 12 -9.35 9.99 6.54
C VAL A 12 -8.67 11.09 7.35
N LYS A 13 -9.36 12.24 7.50
CA LYS A 13 -8.92 13.32 8.39
C LYS A 13 -9.58 13.15 9.76
N ARG A 14 -8.80 12.79 10.80
CA ARG A 14 -9.24 12.76 12.20
C ARG A 14 -8.27 13.51 13.12
N GLU A 15 -8.68 14.67 13.62
CA GLU A 15 -7.82 15.50 14.49
C GLU A 15 -7.53 14.87 15.85
N LYS A 16 -8.50 14.13 16.41
CA LYS A 16 -8.35 13.45 17.72
C LYS A 16 -7.63 12.10 17.63
N GLU A 17 -7.58 11.49 16.45
CA GLU A 17 -7.03 10.15 16.21
C GLU A 17 -6.02 10.17 15.06
N LYS A 18 -5.09 11.13 15.11
CA LYS A 18 -4.12 11.38 14.03
C LYS A 18 -3.23 10.18 13.68
N TYR A 19 -3.07 9.23 14.61
CA TYR A 19 -2.22 8.05 14.44
C TYR A 19 -3.02 6.77 14.22
N ALA A 20 -4.30 6.87 13.86
CA ALA A 20 -5.06 5.73 13.41
C ALA A 20 -4.55 5.25 12.05
N HIS A 21 -4.60 3.94 11.82
CA HIS A 21 -4.07 3.29 10.62
C HIS A 21 -4.65 3.86 9.31
N ASN A 22 -5.88 4.33 9.29
CA ASN A 22 -6.53 4.89 8.09
C ASN A 22 -6.38 6.43 7.94
N THR A 23 -5.42 7.04 8.63
CA THR A 23 -5.23 8.51 8.60
C THR A 23 -3.85 8.95 8.13
N TRP A 24 -2.85 8.05 8.11
CA TRP A 24 -1.46 8.43 7.87
C TRP A 24 -1.27 9.07 6.50
N ALA A 25 -1.95 8.58 5.46
CA ALA A 25 -1.77 9.05 4.10
C ALA A 25 -2.28 10.49 3.95
N TYR A 26 -3.39 10.84 4.61
CA TYR A 26 -3.87 12.23 4.69
C TYR A 26 -2.81 13.16 5.31
N TYR A 27 -2.20 12.76 6.42
CA TYR A 27 -1.20 13.60 7.08
C TYR A 27 0.10 13.69 6.28
N ALA A 28 0.52 12.61 5.62
CA ALA A 28 1.69 12.60 4.75
C ALA A 28 1.52 13.57 3.56
N ILE A 29 0.40 13.53 2.83
CA ILE A 29 0.20 14.43 1.69
C ILE A 29 0.13 15.91 2.10
N ASN A 30 -0.40 16.21 3.29
CA ASN A 30 -0.41 17.58 3.81
C ASN A 30 0.97 18.07 4.26
N GLN A 31 1.94 17.18 4.47
CA GLN A 31 3.36 17.53 4.68
C GLN A 31 4.14 17.70 3.37
N GLY A 32 3.48 17.58 2.21
CA GLY A 32 4.10 17.78 0.90
C GLY A 32 4.61 16.50 0.24
N PHE A 33 4.33 15.32 0.82
CA PHE A 33 4.66 14.06 0.17
C PHE A 33 3.72 13.84 -1.03
N LYS A 34 4.29 13.44 -2.17
CA LYS A 34 3.52 12.94 -3.31
C LYS A 34 3.13 11.49 -3.07
N LEU A 35 1.84 11.16 -3.22
CA LEU A 35 1.31 9.82 -3.06
C LEU A 35 0.88 9.19 -4.41
N VAL A 36 1.10 7.89 -4.55
CA VAL A 36 0.55 7.03 -5.61
C VAL A 36 -0.11 5.83 -4.92
N GLN A 37 -1.38 5.56 -5.18
CA GLN A 37 -2.17 4.52 -4.51
C GLN A 37 -2.64 3.48 -5.53
N ILE A 38 -2.25 2.23 -5.36
CA ILE A 38 -2.54 1.14 -6.31
C ILE A 38 -3.27 0.03 -5.57
N GLY A 39 -4.38 -0.45 -6.14
CA GLY A 39 -5.21 -1.50 -5.54
C GLY A 39 -6.38 -1.00 -4.72
N ALA A 40 -6.46 0.33 -4.49
CA ALA A 40 -7.53 0.93 -3.71
C ALA A 40 -8.89 0.62 -4.33
N ARG A 41 -9.80 0.10 -3.51
CA ARG A 41 -11.16 -0.34 -3.88
C ARG A 41 -12.20 -0.14 -2.76
N SER A 42 -11.78 0.35 -1.59
CA SER A 42 -12.64 0.72 -0.47
C SER A 42 -12.29 2.14 -0.01
N TRP A 43 -13.28 3.03 0.04
CA TRP A 43 -13.11 4.42 0.49
C TRP A 43 -14.45 5.11 0.77
N ASP A 44 -14.40 6.18 1.57
CA ASP A 44 -15.54 7.08 1.78
C ASP A 44 -15.52 8.33 0.86
N GLU A 45 -16.58 9.15 0.95
CA GLU A 45 -16.68 10.39 0.16
C GLU A 45 -15.60 11.42 0.52
N GLN A 46 -15.18 11.49 1.79
CA GLN A 46 -14.13 12.41 2.22
C GLN A 46 -12.79 12.05 1.56
N GLU A 47 -12.44 10.77 1.55
CA GLU A 47 -11.23 10.24 0.93
C GLU A 47 -11.23 10.46 -0.59
N GLU A 48 -12.38 10.32 -1.27
CA GLU A 48 -12.54 10.66 -2.69
C GLU A 48 -12.30 12.14 -2.96
N ARG A 49 -12.81 13.03 -2.10
CA ARG A 49 -12.52 14.47 -2.20
C ARG A 49 -11.03 14.75 -2.00
N HIS A 50 -10.37 14.09 -1.04
CA HIS A 50 -8.93 14.24 -0.82
C HIS A 50 -8.11 13.74 -2.01
N LYS A 51 -8.41 12.55 -2.55
CA LYS A 51 -7.74 12.02 -3.76
C LYS A 51 -7.78 13.02 -4.91
N ARG A 52 -8.93 13.63 -5.16
CA ARG A 52 -9.09 14.66 -6.22
C ARG A 52 -8.32 15.94 -5.89
N LYS A 53 -8.48 16.47 -4.68
CA LYS A 53 -7.82 17.70 -4.22
C LYS A 53 -6.29 17.62 -4.37
N PHE A 54 -5.71 16.49 -4.01
CA PHE A 54 -4.26 16.28 -4.03
C PHE A 54 -3.74 15.60 -5.31
N SER A 55 -4.62 15.39 -6.30
CA SER A 55 -4.28 14.74 -7.58
C SER A 55 -3.56 13.40 -7.41
N ILE A 56 -4.04 12.58 -6.47
CA ILE A 56 -3.47 11.26 -6.17
C ILE A 56 -3.87 10.28 -7.29
N THR A 57 -2.87 9.59 -7.82
CA THR A 57 -2.95 8.70 -8.99
C THR A 57 -2.67 7.26 -8.61
N ASP A 58 -3.17 6.33 -9.42
CA ASP A 58 -2.91 4.89 -9.40
C ASP A 58 -1.85 4.47 -10.43
N SER A 59 -1.24 5.43 -11.12
CA SER A 59 -0.28 5.16 -12.18
C SER A 59 1.17 5.35 -11.73
N LEU A 60 1.97 4.30 -11.91
CA LEU A 60 3.42 4.35 -11.69
C LEU A 60 4.16 5.34 -12.61
N LYS A 61 3.54 5.81 -13.70
CA LYS A 61 4.15 6.77 -14.64
C LYS A 61 4.56 8.08 -13.96
N ASN A 62 3.85 8.47 -12.91
CA ASN A 62 4.00 9.77 -12.24
C ASN A 62 4.87 9.71 -10.97
N VAL A 63 5.52 8.58 -10.68
CA VAL A 63 6.34 8.42 -9.47
C VAL A 63 7.65 9.21 -9.59
N LYS A 64 7.87 10.14 -8.65
CA LYS A 64 9.12 10.92 -8.53
C LYS A 64 10.06 10.28 -7.49
N GLU A 65 11.35 10.34 -7.76
CA GLU A 65 12.39 9.84 -6.85
C GLU A 65 12.75 10.88 -5.77
N PRO A 66 13.20 10.44 -4.58
CA PRO A 66 13.29 9.05 -4.12
C PRO A 66 11.92 8.45 -3.78
N VAL A 67 11.82 7.12 -3.76
CA VAL A 67 10.59 6.37 -3.51
C VAL A 67 10.63 5.69 -2.14
N TYR A 68 9.53 5.81 -1.38
CA TYR A 68 9.23 4.93 -0.26
C TYR A 68 8.06 4.04 -0.67
N LEU A 69 8.19 2.72 -0.51
CA LEU A 69 7.15 1.75 -0.88
C LEU A 69 6.48 1.21 0.39
N THR A 70 5.18 1.39 0.53
CA THR A 70 4.41 0.81 1.63
C THR A 70 3.40 -0.17 1.06
N ILE A 71 3.32 -1.36 1.65
CA ILE A 71 2.48 -2.46 1.17
C ILE A 71 1.60 -2.93 2.32
N ASP A 72 0.33 -2.58 2.26
CA ASP A 72 -0.72 -3.23 3.04
C ASP A 72 -0.99 -4.61 2.44
N MET A 73 -1.03 -5.65 3.28
CA MET A 73 -1.31 -7.02 2.84
C MET A 73 -2.75 -7.21 2.33
N ASP A 74 -3.67 -6.29 2.62
CA ASP A 74 -5.02 -6.32 2.08
C ASP A 74 -5.10 -5.85 0.62
N VAL A 75 -4.01 -5.35 0.03
CA VAL A 75 -3.96 -5.07 -1.42
C VAL A 75 -4.17 -6.33 -2.25
N PHE A 76 -3.75 -7.48 -1.70
CA PHE A 76 -3.96 -8.77 -2.32
C PHE A 76 -5.42 -9.18 -2.18
N ASP A 77 -5.92 -9.95 -3.15
CA ASP A 77 -7.25 -10.53 -3.00
C ASP A 77 -7.29 -11.45 -1.74
N PRO A 78 -8.39 -11.45 -0.97
CA PRO A 78 -8.52 -12.28 0.23
C PRO A 78 -8.30 -13.79 -0.02
N SER A 79 -8.46 -14.27 -1.26
CA SER A 79 -8.12 -15.65 -1.65
C SER A 79 -6.62 -15.96 -1.52
N TYR A 80 -5.75 -14.96 -1.54
CA TYR A 80 -4.29 -15.08 -1.34
C TYR A 80 -3.83 -14.56 0.02
N ALA A 81 -4.51 -13.54 0.56
CA ALA A 81 -4.16 -12.92 1.84
C ALA A 81 -5.36 -12.91 2.82
N PRO A 82 -5.82 -14.08 3.32
CA PRO A 82 -6.97 -14.16 4.22
C PRO A 82 -6.70 -13.69 5.65
N GLU A 83 -5.45 -13.56 6.09
CA GLU A 83 -5.10 -13.08 7.44
C GLU A 83 -4.71 -11.58 7.47
N THR A 84 -5.64 -10.71 7.05
CA THR A 84 -5.55 -9.23 7.21
C THR A 84 -6.66 -8.72 8.13
N GLY A 85 -6.57 -7.46 8.57
CA GLY A 85 -7.58 -6.85 9.46
C GLY A 85 -8.91 -6.54 8.74
N PHE A 86 -8.82 -6.15 7.46
CA PHE A 86 -9.95 -5.72 6.64
C PHE A 86 -9.88 -6.43 5.28
N HIS A 87 -10.85 -7.29 5.00
CA HIS A 87 -10.91 -8.03 3.73
C HIS A 87 -11.71 -7.26 2.69
N GLU A 88 -11.09 -7.01 1.55
CA GLU A 88 -11.76 -6.33 0.43
C GLU A 88 -11.68 -7.21 -0.85
N PRO A 89 -12.80 -7.75 -1.35
CA PRO A 89 -12.81 -8.59 -2.56
C PRO A 89 -12.30 -7.88 -3.82
N GLY A 90 -11.81 -8.64 -4.80
CA GLY A 90 -11.36 -8.09 -6.08
C GLY A 90 -9.97 -7.46 -6.00
N GLY A 91 -9.13 -7.99 -5.11
CA GLY A 91 -7.77 -7.51 -4.91
C GLY A 91 -6.79 -8.02 -5.98
N LEU A 92 -5.53 -7.62 -5.83
CA LEU A 92 -4.48 -8.00 -6.77
C LEU A 92 -4.00 -9.44 -6.53
N THR A 93 -3.61 -10.11 -7.60
CA THR A 93 -2.91 -11.39 -7.50
C THR A 93 -1.46 -11.17 -7.04
N PRO A 94 -0.81 -12.18 -6.43
CA PRO A 94 0.62 -12.12 -6.09
C PRO A 94 1.52 -11.71 -7.25
N ARG A 95 1.20 -12.20 -8.45
CA ARG A 95 1.96 -11.92 -9.67
C ARG A 95 1.87 -10.44 -10.06
N GLU A 96 0.73 -9.79 -9.88
CA GLU A 96 0.54 -8.38 -10.20
C GLU A 96 1.31 -7.48 -9.23
N VAL A 97 1.21 -7.76 -7.93
CA VAL A 97 1.98 -7.04 -6.91
C VAL A 97 3.48 -7.19 -7.15
N PHE A 98 3.98 -8.39 -7.44
CA PHE A 98 5.40 -8.59 -7.74
C PHE A 98 5.86 -7.81 -8.98
N LYS A 99 5.04 -7.75 -10.04
CA LYS A 99 5.33 -6.91 -11.22
C LYS A 99 5.35 -5.42 -10.88
N ILE A 100 4.50 -4.97 -9.96
CA ILE A 100 4.50 -3.59 -9.47
C ILE A 100 5.78 -3.30 -8.70
N ILE A 101 6.19 -4.19 -7.79
CA ILE A 101 7.45 -4.10 -7.04
C ILE A 101 8.62 -3.99 -8.01
N ASP A 102 8.74 -4.89 -8.99
CA ASP A 102 9.82 -4.84 -9.99
C ASP A 102 9.87 -3.52 -10.75
N ARG A 103 8.71 -2.92 -11.05
CA ARG A 103 8.64 -1.61 -11.72
C ARG A 103 9.01 -0.47 -10.79
N VAL A 104 8.65 -0.54 -9.51
CA VAL A 104 9.01 0.46 -8.49
C VAL A 104 10.51 0.45 -8.23
N PHE A 105 11.12 -0.73 -8.13
CA PHE A 105 12.55 -0.90 -7.87
C PHE A 105 13.47 -0.51 -9.05
N LYS A 106 12.91 -0.22 -10.24
CA LYS A 106 13.64 0.50 -11.30
C LYS A 106 13.94 1.96 -10.97
N LYS A 107 13.41 2.46 -9.85
CA LYS A 107 13.64 3.80 -9.32
C LYS A 107 14.46 3.72 -8.03
N LYS A 108 15.00 4.85 -7.57
CA LYS A 108 15.70 4.97 -6.28
C LYS A 108 14.72 4.78 -5.12
N VAL A 109 14.55 3.54 -4.66
CA VAL A 109 13.83 3.18 -3.43
C VAL A 109 14.73 3.43 -2.22
N ILE A 110 14.24 4.18 -1.24
CA ILE A 110 14.99 4.55 -0.03
C ILE A 110 14.48 3.85 1.24
N GLY A 111 13.36 3.14 1.14
CA GLY A 111 12.74 2.43 2.23
C GLY A 111 11.50 1.68 1.79
N MET A 112 11.14 0.65 2.55
CA MET A 112 9.91 -0.11 2.35
C MET A 112 9.40 -0.68 3.68
N ASP A 113 8.08 -0.80 3.81
CA ASP A 113 7.42 -1.62 4.83
C ASP A 113 6.38 -2.56 4.21
N VAL A 114 6.03 -3.60 4.96
CA VAL A 114 4.93 -4.53 4.68
C VAL A 114 4.14 -4.64 5.97
N MET A 115 2.85 -4.31 5.93
CA MET A 115 2.02 -4.05 7.11
C MET A 115 0.73 -4.90 7.09
N GLU A 116 -0.08 -4.81 8.15
CA GLU A 116 -1.48 -5.30 8.18
C GLU A 116 -1.66 -6.83 7.99
N LEU A 117 -0.63 -7.59 8.33
CA LEU A 117 -0.73 -9.02 8.64
C LEU A 117 -1.36 -9.20 10.04
N SER A 118 -2.53 -9.85 10.12
CA SER A 118 -3.31 -10.01 11.36
C SER A 118 -3.38 -11.46 11.88
N SER A 119 -2.51 -12.34 11.39
CA SER A 119 -2.54 -13.77 11.73
C SER A 119 -2.35 -14.03 13.23
N LYS A 120 -3.18 -14.93 13.78
CA LYS A 120 -3.08 -15.43 15.17
C LYS A 120 -2.19 -16.68 15.31
N ILE A 121 -1.76 -17.26 14.20
CA ILE A 121 -0.92 -18.47 14.15
C ILE A 121 0.27 -18.26 13.22
N LEU A 122 1.29 -19.11 13.36
CA LEU A 122 2.46 -19.09 12.48
C LEU A 122 2.17 -19.84 11.17
N ASN A 123 2.95 -19.55 10.12
CA ASN A 123 2.97 -20.26 8.84
C ASN A 123 1.63 -20.25 8.08
N THR A 124 0.93 -19.12 8.09
CA THR A 124 -0.28 -18.95 7.28
C THR A 124 0.02 -18.54 5.84
N PRO A 125 -0.95 -18.69 4.91
CA PRO A 125 -0.84 -18.17 3.56
C PRO A 125 -0.41 -16.69 3.50
N THR A 126 -1.05 -15.79 4.25
CA THR A 126 -0.68 -14.36 4.24
C THR A 126 0.72 -14.14 4.78
N SER A 127 1.13 -14.82 5.86
CA SER A 127 2.49 -14.67 6.42
C SER A 127 3.58 -15.12 5.44
N SER A 128 3.32 -16.23 4.73
CA SER A 128 4.21 -16.73 3.67
C SER A 128 4.26 -15.78 2.48
N LEU A 129 3.11 -15.19 2.12
CA LEU A 129 3.02 -14.20 1.05
C LEU A 129 3.75 -12.91 1.42
N ALA A 130 3.60 -12.40 2.64
CA ALA A 130 4.32 -11.23 3.14
C ALA A 130 5.83 -11.45 3.09
N ALA A 131 6.32 -12.61 3.57
CA ALA A 131 7.72 -12.98 3.46
C ALA A 131 8.20 -13.02 2.00
N ARG A 132 7.38 -13.56 1.07
CA ARG A 132 7.70 -13.57 -0.37
C ARG A 132 7.70 -12.18 -0.98
N THR A 133 6.81 -11.29 -0.56
CA THR A 133 6.79 -9.88 -0.96
C THR A 133 8.09 -9.17 -0.56
N ILE A 134 8.54 -9.37 0.68
CA ILE A 134 9.83 -8.83 1.16
C ILE A 134 10.99 -9.41 0.36
N LEU A 135 11.04 -10.73 0.18
CA LEU A 135 12.09 -11.37 -0.62
C LEU A 135 12.10 -10.88 -2.07
N ARG A 136 10.93 -10.60 -2.66
CA ARG A 136 10.84 -10.05 -4.02
C ARG A 136 11.44 -8.65 -4.09
N ALA A 137 11.14 -7.79 -3.12
CA ALA A 137 11.74 -6.47 -3.02
C ALA A 137 13.26 -6.54 -2.86
N LEU A 138 13.77 -7.37 -1.94
CA LEU A 138 15.20 -7.58 -1.72
C LEU A 138 15.91 -8.12 -2.97
N SER A 139 15.26 -8.99 -3.74
CA SER A 139 15.85 -9.52 -4.98
C SER A 139 16.10 -8.48 -6.07
N ASN A 140 15.48 -7.30 -5.97
CA ASN A 140 15.71 -6.18 -6.88
C ASN A 140 16.82 -5.22 -6.40
N LEU A 141 17.45 -5.49 -5.25
CA LEU A 141 18.58 -4.68 -4.75
C LEU A 141 19.95 -5.16 -5.26
N VAL A 142 19.99 -6.29 -5.97
CA VAL A 142 21.21 -6.97 -6.44
C VAL A 142 21.37 -6.79 -7.95
#